data_AF-A0A970K9S4-F1
#
_entry.id   AF-A0A970K9S4-F1
#
_cell.length_a   1.000
_cell.length_b   1.000
_cell.length_c   1.000
_cell.angle_alpha   90.00
_cell.angle_beta   90.00
_cell.angle_gamma   90.00
#
_symmetry.space_group_name_H-M   'P 1'
#
loop_
_entity.id
_entity.type
_entity.pdbx_description
1 polymer ?
#
loop_
_entity_poly.entity_id
_entity_poly.type
_entity_poly.pdbx_seq_one_letter_code
_entity_poly.pdbx_strand_id
1 'polypeptide(L)'
;MSDYLNIIEKYKDLPGGIIEAYHALQREYNYIPEDAIDQAAKVFGVSKAKAFGVATFYSYFKVGKRGRYVIRICESAPCHV
;
A
#
# COMPACT_ATOMS: atom_id res chain seq x y z
N MET A 1 -14.28 10.36 -8.35
CA MET A 1 -14.02 8.91 -8.53
C MET A 1 -12.53 8.74 -8.38
N SER A 2 -12.09 7.93 -7.41
CA SER A 2 -10.67 7.84 -7.08
C SER A 2 -9.92 7.03 -8.15
N ASP A 3 -8.92 7.65 -8.77
CA ASP A 3 -8.14 7.11 -9.89
C ASP A 3 -7.02 6.14 -9.44
N TYR A 4 -7.34 5.18 -8.58
CA TYR A 4 -6.33 4.21 -8.10
C TYR A 4 -5.77 3.37 -9.26
N LEU A 5 -6.59 3.09 -10.27
CA LEU A 5 -6.24 2.28 -11.43
C LEU A 5 -5.06 2.86 -12.21
N ASN A 6 -5.06 4.17 -12.44
CA ASN A 6 -3.97 4.88 -13.14
C ASN A 6 -2.63 4.80 -12.40
N ILE A 7 -2.66 4.68 -11.08
CA ILE A 7 -1.45 4.54 -10.25
C ILE A 7 -0.96 3.09 -10.33
N ILE A 8 -1.87 2.13 -10.18
CA ILE A 8 -1.55 0.70 -10.15
C ILE A 8 -1.03 0.22 -11.52
N GLU A 9 -1.65 0.66 -12.63
CA GLU A 9 -1.29 0.23 -13.98
C GLU A 9 0.15 0.57 -14.36
N LYS A 10 0.70 1.68 -13.84
CA LYS A 10 2.10 2.08 -14.09
C LYS A 10 3.11 1.04 -13.64
N TYR A 11 2.73 0.15 -12.72
CA TYR A 11 3.61 -0.86 -12.14
C TYR A 11 3.26 -2.28 -12.58
N LYS A 12 2.30 -2.46 -13.50
CA LYS A 12 1.80 -3.79 -13.91
C LYS A 12 2.89 -4.69 -14.48
N ASP A 13 3.77 -4.15 -15.32
CA ASP A 13 4.79 -4.92 -16.03
C ASP A 13 6.08 -5.13 -15.20
N LEU A 14 6.14 -4.59 -13.97
CA LEU A 14 7.28 -4.78 -13.09
C LEU A 14 7.18 -6.09 -12.30
N PRO A 15 8.26 -6.90 -12.23
CA PRO A 15 8.31 -8.04 -11.34
C PRO A 15 8.22 -7.56 -9.89
N GLY A 16 7.18 -8.00 -9.17
CA GLY A 16 6.91 -7.51 -7.81
C GLY A 16 6.22 -6.14 -7.74
N GLY A 17 5.71 -5.63 -8.87
CA GLY A 17 5.12 -4.29 -8.98
C GLY A 17 3.93 -4.01 -8.05
N ILE A 18 3.31 -5.03 -7.45
CA ILE A 18 2.24 -4.85 -6.45
C ILE A 18 2.71 -4.07 -5.21
N ILE A 19 3.97 -4.26 -4.80
CA ILE A 19 4.56 -3.55 -3.66
C ILE A 19 4.79 -2.08 -4.04
N GLU A 20 5.31 -1.83 -5.23
CA GLU A 20 5.53 -0.46 -5.75
C GLU A 20 4.21 0.30 -5.95
N ALA A 21 3.18 -0.37 -6.46
CA ALA A 21 1.84 0.20 -6.57
C ALA A 21 1.29 0.60 -5.19
N TYR A 22 1.48 -0.22 -4.16
CA TYR A 22 1.08 0.12 -2.79
C TYR A 22 1.91 1.25 -2.18
N HIS A 23 3.20 1.34 -2.49
CA HIS A 23 4.02 2.50 -2.10
C HIS A 23 3.50 3.79 -2.75
N ALA A 24 3.15 3.75 -4.04
CA ALA A 24 2.60 4.89 -4.76
C ALA A 24 1.25 5.32 -4.20
N LEU A 25 0.33 4.37 -3.98
CA LEU A 25 -0.97 4.64 -3.36
C LEU A 25 -0.82 5.24 -1.96
N GLN A 26 0.07 4.69 -1.13
CA GLN A 26 0.25 5.22 0.22
C GLN A 26 0.93 6.59 0.24
N ARG A 27 1.78 6.92 -0.72
CA ARG A 27 2.38 8.25 -0.85
C ARG A 27 1.32 9.31 -1.16
N GLU A 28 0.32 8.95 -1.96
CA GLU A 28 -0.72 9.87 -2.39
C GLU A 28 -1.86 9.99 -1.37
N TYR A 29 -2.30 8.87 -0.80
CA TYR A 29 -3.47 8.82 0.09
C TYR A 29 -3.13 8.70 1.57
N ASN A 30 -1.86 8.52 1.97
CA ASN A 30 -1.39 8.20 3.33
C ASN A 30 -1.86 6.84 3.90
N TYR A 31 -2.64 6.10 3.13
CA TYR A 31 -3.12 4.76 3.42
C TYR A 31 -3.47 4.03 2.13
N ILE A 32 -3.75 2.73 2.23
CA ILE A 32 -4.21 1.90 1.12
C ILE A 32 -5.73 1.69 1.29
N PRO A 33 -6.56 2.22 0.38
CA PRO A 33 -8.00 1.95 0.37
C PRO A 33 -8.28 0.48 0.03
N GLU A 34 -9.33 -0.11 0.61
CA GLU A 34 -9.73 -1.49 0.31
C GLU A 34 -10.11 -1.68 -1.17
N ASP A 35 -10.78 -0.69 -1.76
CA ASP A 35 -11.11 -0.68 -3.20
C ASP A 35 -9.85 -0.76 -4.08
N ALA A 36 -8.75 -0.14 -3.64
CA ALA A 36 -7.48 -0.17 -4.35
C ALA A 36 -6.80 -1.55 -4.26
N ILE A 37 -6.99 -2.28 -3.15
CA ILE A 37 -6.53 -3.68 -3.01
C ILE A 37 -7.27 -4.59 -3.98
N ASP A 38 -8.58 -4.41 -4.12
CA ASP A 38 -9.39 -5.15 -5.09
C ASP A 38 -8.99 -4.87 -6.54
N GLN A 39 -8.67 -3.61 -6.85
CA GLN A 39 -8.17 -3.24 -8.17
C GLN A 39 -6.76 -3.81 -8.41
N ALA A 40 -5.86 -3.72 -7.43
CA ALA A 40 -4.53 -4.31 -7.52
C ALA A 40 -4.58 -5.82 -7.76
N ALA A 41 -5.48 -6.54 -7.07
CA ALA A 41 -5.68 -7.97 -7.29
C ALA A 41 -6.02 -8.29 -8.75
N LYS A 42 -6.91 -7.49 -9.36
CA LYS A 42 -7.29 -7.65 -10.78
C LYS A 42 -6.15 -7.32 -11.75
N VAL A 43 -5.43 -6.21 -11.51
CA VAL A 43 -4.36 -5.75 -12.42
C VAL A 43 -3.16 -6.72 -12.40
N PHE A 44 -2.78 -7.22 -11.22
CA PHE A 44 -1.66 -8.13 -11.05
C PHE A 44 -2.04 -9.62 -11.20
N GLY A 45 -3.31 -9.94 -11.45
CA GLY A 45 -3.78 -11.32 -11.65
C GLY A 45 -3.63 -12.22 -10.42
N VAL A 46 -3.69 -11.66 -9.21
CA VAL A 46 -3.57 -12.40 -7.95
C VAL A 46 -4.91 -12.48 -7.23
N SER A 47 -5.06 -13.44 -6.31
CA SER A 47 -6.27 -13.51 -5.49
C SER A 47 -6.38 -12.30 -4.57
N LYS A 48 -7.61 -11.87 -4.26
CA LYS A 48 -7.87 -10.80 -3.27
C LYS A 48 -7.17 -11.07 -1.94
N ALA A 49 -7.19 -12.32 -1.47
CA ALA A 49 -6.51 -12.73 -0.25
C ALA A 49 -4.99 -12.51 -0.31
N LYS A 50 -4.36 -12.77 -1.47
CA LYS A 50 -2.92 -12.53 -1.65
C LYS A 50 -2.60 -11.04 -1.70
N ALA A 51 -3.40 -10.26 -2.45
CA ALA A 51 -3.24 -8.80 -2.51
C ALA A 51 -3.41 -8.14 -1.13
N PHE A 52 -4.41 -8.58 -0.36
CA PHE A 52 -4.66 -8.15 1.01
C PHE A 52 -3.54 -8.58 1.94
N GLY A 53 -3.06 -9.83 1.82
CA GLY A 53 -1.92 -10.33 2.57
C GLY A 53 -0.67 -9.48 2.37
N VAL A 54 -0.36 -9.06 1.14
CA VAL A 54 0.78 -8.15 0.88
C VAL A 54 0.56 -6.78 1.54
N ALA A 55 -0.67 -6.25 1.51
CA ALA A 55 -0.99 -4.96 2.11
C ALA A 55 -0.92 -4.97 3.65
N THR A 56 -1.11 -6.12 4.29
CA THR A 56 -1.05 -6.26 5.76
C THR A 56 0.27 -6.81 6.27
N PHE A 57 1.06 -7.48 5.43
CA PHE A 57 2.33 -8.10 5.81
C PHE A 57 3.40 -7.08 6.21
N TYR A 58 3.52 -5.97 5.45
CA TYR A 58 4.52 -4.95 5.72
C TYR A 58 3.98 -3.89 6.71
N SER A 59 4.69 -3.70 7.82
CA SER A 59 4.33 -2.73 8.88
C SER A 59 4.21 -1.28 8.39
N TYR A 60 4.93 -0.95 7.30
CA TYR A 60 4.85 0.34 6.63
C TYR A 60 3.48 0.58 6.01
N PHE A 61 2.89 -0.45 5.42
CA PHE A 61 1.59 -0.36 4.77
C PHE A 61 0.47 -0.30 5.80
N LYS A 62 -0.52 0.56 5.55
CA LYS A 62 -1.73 0.61 6.37
C LYS A 62 -2.96 0.58 5.51
N VAL A 63 -3.78 -0.42 5.76
CA VAL A 63 -5.12 -0.57 5.20
C VAL A 63 -6.08 0.30 6.02
N GLY A 64 -6.83 1.17 5.34
CA GLY A 64 -7.82 2.05 5.97
C GLY A 64 -7.32 3.46 6.31
N LYS A 65 -8.26 4.41 6.41
CA LYS A 65 -7.97 5.85 6.55
C LYS A 65 -7.04 6.14 7.73
N ARG A 66 -6.02 6.95 7.49
CA ARG A 66 -5.17 7.55 8.52
C ARG A 66 -5.50 9.03 8.73
N GLY A 67 -5.10 9.55 9.88
CA GLY A 67 -5.09 10.98 10.13
C GLY A 67 -4.18 11.72 9.15
N ARG A 68 -4.42 13.03 9.00
CA ARG A 68 -3.67 13.91 8.10
C ARG A 68 -2.16 13.92 8.37
N TYR A 69 -1.77 13.73 9.62
CA TYR A 69 -0.37 13.73 10.06
C TYR A 69 0.00 12.36 10.61
N VAL A 70 1.08 11.78 10.09
CA VAL A 70 1.64 10.51 10.55
C VAL A 70 2.93 10.79 11.30
N ILE A 71 2.89 10.77 12.63
CA ILE A 71 4.07 10.88 13.49
C ILE A 71 4.63 9.48 13.70
N ARG A 72 5.91 9.27 13.38
CA ARG A 72 6.61 8.00 13.58
C ARG A 72 7.72 8.21 14.58
N ILE A 73 7.65 7.52 15.70
CA ILE A 73 8.64 7.57 16.77
C ILE A 73 9.51 6.32 16.66
N CYS A 74 10.81 6.52 16.78
CA CYS A 74 11.76 5.43 16.80
C CYS A 74 11.69 4.73 18.17
N GLU A 75 11.35 3.45 18.18
CA GLU A 75 11.33 2.62 19.39
C GLU A 75 12.53 1.65 19.50
N SER A 76 13.58 1.86 18.71
CA SER A 76 14.80 1.04 18.81
C SER A 76 15.66 1.48 19.99
N ALA A 77 16.49 0.57 20.52
CA ALA A 77 17.35 0.85 21.67
C ALA A 77 18.24 2.11 21.50
N PRO A 78 18.85 2.40 20.33
CA PRO A 78 19.63 3.62 20.15
C PRO A 78 18.85 4.93 20.28
N CYS A 79 17.53 4.92 20.09
CA CYS A 79 16.69 6.11 20.19
C CYS A 79 16.23 6.42 21.63
N HIS A 80 16.50 5.51 22.57
CA HIS A 80 16.13 5.63 23.98
C HIS A 80 17.32 5.96 24.90
N VAL A 81 18.52 6.09 24.33
CA VAL A 81 19.76 6.50 25.01
C VAL A 81 20.03 7.96 24.66
#